data_AF-A0AAD6PBY0-F1
#
_entry.id   AF-A0AAD6PBY0-F1
#
_cell.length_a   1.000
_cell.length_b   1.000
_cell.length_c   1.000
_cell.angle_alpha   90.00
_cell.angle_beta   90.00
_cell.angle_gamma   90.00
#
_symmetry.space_group_name_H-M   'P 1'
#
loop_
_entity.id
_entity.type
_entity.pdbx_description
1 polymer ?
#
loop_
_entity_poly.entity_id
_entity_poly.type
_entity_poly.pdbx_seq_one_letter_code
_entity_poly.pdbx_strand_id
1 'polypeptide(L)'
;MPCWSNGRELRPLSCPSQSSITSAMILDLVPSPNREKSPFKFLNQWAKHDDFLDIVRSVWNQRIVGNPLYRSYYKAHFALKVQFKKKHHNCTQNISFRVFRAKKAWEESQRVVDNDPLYEANGDAERTLAKDYMFLCKEEEAYFRQKSRIQWLSLGGPKHQVLPSFSHPREGKE
;
A
#
# COMPACT_ATOMS: atom_id res chain seq x y z
N MET A 1 14.64 -49.00 -29.20
CA MET A 1 14.57 -49.80 -27.95
C MET A 1 15.77 -49.46 -27.09
N PRO A 2 15.68 -49.44 -25.75
CA PRO A 2 14.51 -49.59 -24.86
C PRO A 2 14.01 -48.20 -24.37
N CYS A 3 12.71 -47.90 -24.38
CA CYS A 3 11.72 -48.32 -23.39
C CYS A 3 12.14 -47.92 -21.96
N TRP A 4 11.31 -47.11 -21.29
CA TRP A 4 10.75 -47.41 -19.98
C TRP A 4 9.56 -46.47 -19.75
N SER A 5 8.38 -47.04 -20.01
CA SER A 5 7.10 -46.59 -19.49
C SER A 5 7.19 -46.46 -17.97
N ASN A 6 6.65 -45.37 -17.43
CA ASN A 6 6.08 -45.39 -16.09
C ASN A 6 4.74 -44.65 -16.14
N GLY A 7 3.82 -45.24 -16.89
CA GLY A 7 2.40 -45.04 -16.65
C GLY A 7 2.09 -45.65 -15.28
N ARG A 8 1.87 -44.81 -14.27
CA ARG A 8 1.07 -45.18 -13.12
C ARG A 8 -0.34 -44.68 -13.34
N GLU A 9 -1.05 -45.53 -14.08
CA GLU A 9 -2.46 -45.85 -13.97
C GLU A 9 -3.10 -45.28 -12.69
N LEU A 10 -3.95 -44.26 -12.85
CA LEU A 10 -4.89 -43.83 -11.83
C LEU A 10 -5.93 -44.94 -11.69
N ARG A 11 -5.74 -45.87 -10.74
CA ARG A 11 -6.83 -46.75 -10.34
C ARG A 11 -7.86 -45.90 -9.60
N PRO A 12 -9.13 -45.89 -10.00
CA PRO A 12 -10.18 -45.40 -9.13
C PRO A 12 -10.20 -46.34 -7.91
N LEU A 13 -9.89 -45.82 -6.73
CA LEU A 13 -10.25 -46.50 -5.49
C LEU A 13 -11.79 -46.49 -5.44
N SER A 14 -12.39 -47.58 -5.90
CA SER A 14 -13.78 -47.90 -5.61
C SER A 14 -13.95 -47.96 -4.09
N CYS A 15 -14.52 -46.92 -3.49
CA CYS A 15 -15.02 -47.01 -2.12
C CYS A 15 -16.28 -47.89 -2.15
N PRO A 16 -16.29 -49.05 -1.46
CA PRO A 16 -17.54 -49.73 -1.17
C PRO A 16 -18.35 -48.86 -0.22
N SER A 17 -19.66 -48.88 -0.40
CA SER A 17 -20.64 -48.06 0.30
C SER A 17 -20.36 -47.87 1.79
N GLN A 18 -20.23 -46.61 2.20
CA GLN A 18 -20.68 -46.16 3.51
C GLN A 18 -20.96 -44.65 3.47
N SER A 19 -22.22 -44.34 3.76
CA SER A 19 -22.81 -43.02 3.85
C SER A 19 -22.03 -42.06 4.75
N SER A 20 -21.62 -40.92 4.20
CA SER A 20 -21.29 -39.73 4.98
C SER A 20 -21.74 -38.50 4.21
N ILE A 21 -22.79 -37.84 4.71
CA ILE A 21 -23.38 -36.62 4.13
C ILE A 21 -22.48 -35.39 4.40
N THR A 22 -21.43 -35.57 5.21
CA THR A 22 -20.39 -34.57 5.41
C THR A 22 -19.36 -34.69 4.28
N SER A 23 -19.52 -33.88 3.23
CA SER A 23 -18.46 -33.68 2.23
C SER A 23 -17.21 -33.16 2.96
N ALA A 24 -16.17 -33.99 3.04
CA ALA A 24 -14.88 -33.56 3.55
C ALA A 24 -14.23 -32.68 2.48
N MET A 25 -14.17 -31.37 2.71
CA MET A 25 -13.31 -30.50 1.93
C MET A 25 -11.87 -30.72 2.38
N ILE A 26 -11.06 -31.31 1.51
CA ILE A 26 -9.61 -31.39 1.70
C ILE A 26 -9.05 -30.02 1.30
N LEU A 27 -8.64 -29.22 2.29
CA LEU A 27 -7.87 -28.01 2.06
C LEU A 27 -6.40 -28.40 1.89
N ASP A 28 -5.91 -28.36 0.65
CA ASP A 28 -4.48 -28.51 0.40
C ASP A 28 -3.80 -27.17 0.74
N LEU A 29 -3.32 -27.06 1.98
CA LEU A 29 -2.58 -25.90 2.46
C LEU A 29 -1.17 -25.94 1.89
N VAL A 30 -1.03 -25.56 0.63
CA VAL A 30 0.28 -25.32 0.01
C VAL A 30 1.01 -24.27 0.85
N PRO A 31 2.18 -24.59 1.42
CA PRO A 31 2.99 -23.60 2.13
C PRO A 31 3.22 -22.42 1.20
N SER A 32 2.85 -21.21 1.62
CA SER A 32 2.96 -20.04 0.75
C SER A 32 4.40 -19.96 0.24
N PRO A 33 4.64 -19.81 -1.08
CA PRO A 33 5.99 -19.56 -1.57
C PRO A 33 6.54 -18.38 -0.79
N ASN A 34 7.75 -18.55 -0.28
CA ASN A 34 8.46 -17.60 0.58
C ASN A 34 8.19 -16.19 0.08
N ARG A 35 7.40 -15.39 0.81
CA ARG A 35 6.89 -14.11 0.32
C ARG A 35 8.07 -13.26 -0.12
N GLU A 36 8.27 -13.14 -1.42
CA GLU A 36 9.32 -12.29 -1.96
C GLU A 36 9.11 -10.89 -1.37
N LYS A 37 10.17 -10.34 -0.78
CA LYS A 37 10.10 -9.02 -0.15
C LYS A 37 9.76 -8.02 -1.24
N SER A 38 8.51 -7.53 -1.23
CA SER A 38 8.06 -6.55 -2.21
C SER A 38 9.02 -5.35 -2.22
N PRO A 39 9.44 -4.88 -3.40
CA PRO A 39 10.32 -3.72 -3.49
C PRO A 39 9.63 -2.52 -2.83
N PHE A 40 10.42 -1.67 -2.18
CA PHE A 40 9.92 -0.45 -1.56
C PHE A 40 9.26 0.44 -2.61
N LYS A 41 8.02 0.86 -2.34
CA LYS A 41 7.27 1.81 -3.16
C LYS A 41 7.05 3.07 -2.33
N PHE A 42 7.58 4.18 -2.83
CA PHE A 42 7.35 5.50 -2.22
C PHE A 42 5.87 5.88 -2.37
N LEU A 43 5.24 6.38 -1.31
CA LEU A 43 3.88 6.87 -1.38
C LEU A 43 3.87 8.38 -1.60
N ASN A 44 3.24 8.82 -2.69
CA ASN A 44 3.24 10.24 -3.08
C ASN A 44 2.59 11.13 -2.02
N GLN A 45 1.66 10.59 -1.25
CA GLN A 45 1.02 11.31 -0.15
C GLN A 45 2.03 11.75 0.91
N TRP A 46 3.09 10.98 1.17
CA TRP A 46 4.09 11.36 2.17
C TRP A 46 4.76 12.69 1.86
N ALA A 47 4.94 13.03 0.58
CA ALA A 47 5.52 14.32 0.19
C ALA A 47 4.60 15.52 0.49
N LYS A 48 3.33 15.28 0.80
CA LYS A 48 2.35 16.31 1.16
C LYS A 48 2.24 16.53 2.67
N HIS A 49 2.88 15.68 3.48
CA HIS A 49 2.85 15.80 4.93
C HIS A 49 3.90 16.82 5.37
N ASP A 50 3.58 17.60 6.40
CA ASP A 50 4.47 18.64 6.92
C ASP A 50 5.81 18.06 7.44
N ASP A 51 5.78 16.83 7.95
CA ASP A 51 6.95 16.12 8.48
C ASP A 51 7.93 15.63 7.39
N PHE A 52 7.56 15.69 6.11
CA PHE A 52 8.38 15.18 5.02
C PHE A 52 9.73 15.89 4.94
N LEU A 53 9.72 17.23 4.96
CA LEU A 53 10.93 18.03 4.86
C LEU A 53 11.82 17.86 6.09
N ASP A 54 11.23 17.66 7.27
CA ASP A 54 11.97 17.43 8.50
C ASP A 54 12.69 16.09 8.49
N ILE A 55 12.04 15.02 8.01
CA ILE A 55 12.67 13.71 7.80
C ILE A 55 13.83 13.83 6.80
N VAL A 56 13.61 14.53 5.68
CA VAL A 56 14.63 14.72 4.65
C VAL A 56 15.82 15.48 5.21
N ARG A 57 15.58 16.61 5.89
CA ARG A 57 16.62 17.45 6.51
C ARG A 57 17.42 16.68 7.55
N SER A 58 16.75 15.91 8.41
CA SER A 58 17.39 15.07 9.42
C SER A 58 18.38 14.09 8.78
N VAL A 59 17.97 13.38 7.73
CA VAL A 59 18.87 12.49 6.97
C VAL A 59 19.98 13.26 6.25
N TRP A 60 19.67 14.43 5.70
CA TRP A 60 20.65 15.24 4.98
C TRP A 60 21.76 15.78 5.87
N ASN A 61 21.47 16.02 7.14
CA ASN A 61 22.45 16.50 8.13
C ASN A 61 23.32 15.39 8.73
N GLN A 62 23.02 14.11 8.45
CA GLN A 62 23.85 13.00 8.92
C GLN A 62 25.24 13.05 8.31
N ARG A 63 26.27 12.84 9.15
CA ARG A 63 27.66 12.73 8.70
C ARG A 63 27.89 11.32 8.17
N ILE A 64 28.18 11.22 6.87
CA ILE A 64 28.44 9.94 6.19
C ILE A 64 29.86 9.98 5.63
N VAL A 65 30.62 8.92 5.89
CA VAL A 65 31.98 8.76 5.39
C VAL A 65 31.95 8.31 3.93
N GLY A 66 32.82 8.86 3.11
CA GLY A 66 32.94 8.52 1.68
C GLY A 66 32.99 9.74 0.78
N ASN A 67 33.11 9.51 -0.52
CA ASN A 67 33.17 10.58 -1.52
C ASN A 67 31.81 11.31 -1.64
N PRO A 68 31.77 12.54 -2.19
CA PRO A 68 30.53 13.32 -2.29
C PRO A 68 29.37 12.59 -2.99
N LEU A 69 29.64 11.86 -4.07
CA LEU A 69 28.64 11.12 -4.84
C LEU A 69 28.06 9.94 -4.05
N TYR A 70 28.90 9.21 -3.33
CA TYR A 70 28.48 8.13 -2.46
C TYR A 70 27.61 8.67 -1.31
N ARG A 71 28.00 9.80 -0.71
CA ARG A 71 27.23 10.42 0.38
C ARG A 71 25.83 10.83 -0.08
N SER A 72 25.70 11.47 -1.25
CA SER A 72 24.40 11.88 -1.77
C SER A 72 23.55 10.66 -2.17
N TYR A 73 24.14 9.69 -2.86
CA TYR A 73 23.48 8.43 -3.23
C TYR A 73 22.99 7.67 -2.00
N TYR A 74 23.85 7.49 -0.99
CA TYR A 74 23.50 6.76 0.23
C TYR A 74 22.36 7.44 0.98
N LYS A 75 22.41 8.76 1.14
CA LYS A 75 21.35 9.54 1.80
C LYS A 75 20.01 9.34 1.10
N ALA A 76 19.99 9.49 -0.22
CA ALA A 76 18.78 9.39 -1.02
C ALA A 76 18.22 7.95 -1.10
N HIS A 77 19.06 6.97 -1.41
CA HIS A 77 18.61 5.61 -1.73
C HIS A 77 18.53 4.66 -0.52
N PHE A 78 19.31 4.90 0.52
CA PHE A 78 19.35 4.02 1.70
C PHE A 78 18.75 4.70 2.93
N ALA A 79 19.30 5.83 3.36
CA ALA A 79 18.91 6.43 4.62
C ALA A 79 17.45 6.92 4.61
N LEU A 80 17.02 7.65 3.58
CA LEU A 80 15.61 8.06 3.41
C LEU A 80 14.69 6.85 3.27
N LYS A 81 15.10 5.84 2.50
CA LYS A 81 14.32 4.61 2.30
C LYS A 81 14.04 3.89 3.63
N VAL A 82 14.99 3.88 4.56
CA VAL A 82 14.79 3.31 5.91
C VAL A 82 13.75 4.12 6.68
N GLN A 83 13.85 5.44 6.70
CA GLN A 83 12.89 6.30 7.40
C GLN A 83 11.48 6.15 6.85
N PHE A 84 11.32 6.15 5.53
CA PHE A 84 10.01 5.99 4.90
C PHE A 84 9.44 4.58 5.04
N LYS A 85 10.29 3.53 5.09
CA LYS A 85 9.82 2.18 5.46
C LYS A 85 9.28 2.14 6.88
N LYS A 86 9.97 2.78 7.83
CA LYS A 86 9.51 2.88 9.22
C LYS A 86 8.18 3.65 9.30
N LYS A 87 8.07 4.77 8.59
CA LYS A 87 6.81 5.54 8.48
C LYS A 87 5.68 4.71 7.89
N HIS A 88 5.95 3.92 6.84
CA HIS A 88 4.97 3.01 6.26
C HIS A 88 4.47 2.00 7.27
N HIS A 89 5.37 1.32 7.98
CA HIS A 89 5.03 0.32 8.99
C HIS A 89 4.17 0.91 10.12
N ASN A 90 4.48 2.13 10.55
CA ASN A 90 3.80 2.75 11.68
C ASN A 90 2.45 3.39 11.30
N CYS A 91 2.36 4.00 10.11
CA CYS A 91 1.23 4.86 9.75
C CYS A 91 0.37 4.26 8.63
N THR A 92 0.96 3.60 7.65
CA THR A 92 0.21 3.19 6.45
C THR A 92 -0.07 1.68 6.40
N GLN A 93 0.64 0.89 7.19
CA GLN A 93 0.36 -0.53 7.32
C GLN A 93 -1.03 -0.72 7.91
N ASN A 94 -1.84 -1.54 7.23
CA ASN A 94 -3.25 -1.78 7.58
C ASN A 94 -4.11 -0.50 7.64
N ILE A 95 -3.90 0.44 6.71
CA ILE A 95 -4.67 1.70 6.64
C ILE A 95 -6.18 1.49 6.73
N SER A 96 -6.73 0.47 6.07
CA SER A 96 -8.17 0.14 6.12
C SER A 96 -8.66 -0.24 7.50
N PHE A 97 -7.86 -0.98 8.28
CA PHE A 97 -8.20 -1.30 9.66
C PHE A 97 -8.14 -0.06 10.57
N ARG A 98 -7.19 0.85 10.30
CA ARG A 98 -7.09 2.13 11.03
C ARG A 98 -8.30 3.02 10.74
N VAL A 99 -8.72 3.14 9.47
CA VAL A 99 -9.93 3.85 9.06
C VAL A 99 -11.16 3.25 9.73
N PHE A 100 -11.30 1.92 9.72
CA PHE A 100 -12.39 1.22 10.40
C PHE A 100 -12.44 1.54 11.90
N ARG A 101 -11.30 1.50 12.60
CA ARG A 101 -11.23 1.84 14.03
C ARG A 101 -11.57 3.31 14.29
N ALA A 102 -11.06 4.23 13.47
CA ALA A 102 -11.34 5.65 13.62
C ALA A 102 -12.82 5.96 13.39
N LYS A 103 -13.44 5.31 12.39
CA LYS A 103 -14.88 5.40 12.15
C LYS A 103 -15.67 4.96 13.38
N LYS A 104 -15.36 3.79 13.93
CA LYS A 104 -16.05 3.27 15.12
C LYS A 104 -15.89 4.18 16.34
N ALA A 105 -14.70 4.76 16.54
CA ALA A 105 -14.45 5.69 17.63
C ALA A 105 -15.25 6.99 17.47
N TRP A 106 -15.32 7.52 16.24
CA TRP A 106 -16.13 8.69 15.94
C TRP A 106 -17.63 8.40 16.12
N GLU A 107 -18.15 7.28 15.62
CA GLU A 107 -19.55 6.86 15.80
C GLU A 107 -19.92 6.73 17.29
N GLU A 108 -19.03 6.19 18.12
CA GLU A 108 -19.26 6.13 19.57
C GLU A 108 -19.32 7.52 20.20
N SER A 109 -18.42 8.42 19.80
CA SER A 109 -18.42 9.81 20.27
C SER A 109 -19.67 10.57 19.84
N GLN A 110 -20.21 10.30 18.65
CA GLN A 110 -21.47 10.87 18.20
C GLN A 110 -22.62 10.45 19.11
N ARG A 111 -22.68 9.17 19.50
CA ARG A 111 -23.69 8.69 20.46
C ARG A 111 -23.58 9.37 21.81
N VAL A 112 -22.35 9.65 22.28
CA VAL A 112 -22.14 10.38 23.54
C VAL A 112 -22.69 11.82 23.44
N VAL A 113 -22.39 12.52 22.33
CA VAL A 113 -22.91 13.87 22.08
C VAL A 113 -24.45 13.88 21.94
N ASP A 114 -25.02 12.89 21.26
CA ASP A 114 -26.48 12.77 21.10
C ASP A 114 -27.20 12.56 22.44
N ASN A 115 -26.56 11.85 23.39
CA ASN A 115 -27.12 11.60 24.72
C ASN A 115 -26.95 12.78 25.68
N ASP A 116 -25.89 13.56 25.55
CA ASP A 116 -25.64 14.75 26.39
C ASP A 116 -25.12 15.94 25.55
N PRO A 117 -26.03 16.67 24.88
CA PRO A 117 -25.68 17.73 23.95
C PRO A 117 -25.25 19.04 24.62
N LEU A 118 -25.41 19.18 25.95
CA LEU A 118 -25.10 20.40 26.68
C LEU A 118 -23.65 20.47 27.15
N TYR A 119 -22.93 19.35 27.12
CA TYR A 119 -21.53 19.30 27.53
C TYR A 119 -20.59 19.56 26.33
N GLU A 120 -20.12 20.81 26.21
CA GLU A 120 -19.31 21.27 25.06
C GLU A 120 -18.06 20.41 24.80
N ALA A 121 -17.41 19.89 25.85
CA ALA A 121 -16.22 19.07 25.70
C ALA A 121 -16.49 17.72 24.97
N ASN A 122 -17.72 17.20 24.99
CA ASN A 122 -18.09 16.03 24.17
C ASN A 122 -18.11 16.40 22.68
N GLY A 123 -18.61 17.60 22.35
CA GLY A 123 -18.62 18.12 20.98
C GLY A 123 -17.20 18.36 20.44
N ASP A 124 -16.30 18.88 21.26
CA ASP A 124 -14.91 19.09 20.83
C ASP A 124 -14.14 17.77 20.65
N ALA A 125 -14.40 16.78 21.49
CA ALA A 125 -13.87 15.43 21.32
C ALA A 125 -14.38 14.78 20.03
N GLU A 126 -15.68 14.88 19.74
CA GLU A 126 -16.31 14.36 18.53
C GLU A 126 -15.72 15.00 17.27
N ARG A 127 -15.57 16.33 17.25
CA ARG A 127 -14.93 17.07 16.14
C ARG A 127 -13.48 16.63 15.92
N THR A 128 -12.74 16.33 16.97
CA THR A 128 -11.36 15.87 16.88
C THR A 128 -11.29 14.47 16.24
N LEU A 129 -12.14 13.55 16.70
CA LEU A 129 -12.26 12.21 16.12
C LEU A 129 -12.74 12.23 14.67
N ALA A 130 -13.67 13.14 14.33
CA ALA A 130 -14.13 13.36 12.96
C ALA A 130 -13.00 13.80 12.04
N LYS A 131 -12.17 14.77 12.48
CA LYS A 131 -10.99 15.23 11.74
C LYS A 131 -9.99 14.10 11.51
N ASP A 132 -9.71 13.30 12.53
CA ASP A 132 -8.80 12.16 12.44
C ASP A 132 -9.33 11.09 11.46
N TYR A 133 -10.62 10.76 11.53
CA TYR A 133 -11.26 9.85 10.59
C TYR A 133 -11.18 10.37 9.15
N MET A 134 -11.54 11.63 8.92
CA MET A 134 -11.47 12.26 7.59
C MET A 134 -10.03 12.27 7.04
N PHE A 135 -9.04 12.53 7.90
CA PHE A 135 -7.63 12.48 7.53
C PHE A 135 -7.22 11.06 7.09
N LEU A 136 -7.61 10.03 7.86
CA LEU A 136 -7.32 8.64 7.52
C LEU A 136 -8.02 8.18 6.23
N CYS A 137 -9.25 8.63 5.97
CA CYS A 137 -9.94 8.36 4.71
C CYS A 137 -9.17 8.94 3.50
N LYS A 138 -8.64 10.17 3.62
CA LYS A 138 -7.83 10.78 2.56
C LYS A 138 -6.53 10.01 2.32
N GLU A 139 -5.86 9.56 3.38
CA GLU A 139 -4.66 8.71 3.28
C GLU A 139 -4.97 7.33 2.67
N GLU A 140 -6.12 6.75 2.99
CA GLU A 140 -6.57 5.49 2.39
C GLU A 140 -6.85 5.64 0.90
N GLU A 141 -7.60 6.68 0.51
CA GLU A 141 -7.92 6.95 -0.89
C GLU A 141 -6.64 7.15 -1.71
N ALA A 142 -5.72 7.98 -1.21
CA ALA A 142 -4.46 8.25 -1.90
C ALA A 142 -3.56 6.99 -2.00
N TYR A 143 -3.52 6.16 -0.96
CA TYR A 143 -2.83 4.86 -0.99
C TYR A 143 -3.39 3.95 -2.09
N PHE A 144 -4.71 3.75 -2.14
CA PHE A 144 -5.33 2.86 -3.12
C PHE A 144 -5.30 3.43 -4.54
N ARG A 145 -5.45 4.74 -4.71
CA ARG A 145 -5.28 5.42 -6.00
C ARG A 145 -3.89 5.19 -6.58
N GLN A 146 -2.84 5.29 -5.75
CA GLN A 146 -1.49 5.02 -6.22
C GLN A 146 -1.30 3.52 -6.53
N LYS A 147 -1.80 2.63 -5.67
CA LYS A 147 -1.70 1.19 -5.85
C LYS A 147 -2.38 0.71 -7.13
N SER A 148 -3.60 1.19 -7.40
CA SER A 148 -4.36 0.87 -8.62
C SER A 148 -3.66 1.40 -9.86
N ARG A 149 -3.13 2.63 -9.82
CA ARG A 149 -2.34 3.20 -10.93
C ARG A 149 -1.09 2.37 -11.25
N ILE A 150 -0.36 1.93 -10.24
CA ILE A 150 0.83 1.08 -10.44
C ILE A 150 0.42 -0.27 -11.04
N GLN A 151 -0.66 -0.88 -10.54
CA GLN A 151 -1.19 -2.13 -11.08
C GLN A 151 -1.63 -1.98 -12.54
N TRP A 152 -2.34 -0.90 -12.86
CA TRP A 152 -2.77 -0.57 -14.22
C TRP A 152 -1.58 -0.43 -15.19
N LEU A 153 -0.54 0.30 -14.78
CA LEU A 153 0.68 0.46 -15.57
C LEU A 153 1.44 -0.87 -15.76
N SER A 154 1.40 -1.76 -14.77
CA SER A 154 2.02 -3.08 -14.86
C SER A 154 1.31 -4.03 -15.83
N LEU A 155 0.03 -3.82 -16.10
CA LEU A 155 -0.80 -4.66 -16.97
C LEU A 155 -0.81 -4.17 -18.44
N GLY A 156 0.03 -3.19 -18.79
CA GLY A 156 0.14 -2.70 -20.16
C GLY A 156 -0.90 -1.65 -20.55
N GLY A 157 -1.49 -0.92 -19.57
CA GLY A 157 -2.32 0.24 -19.88
C GLY A 157 -1.62 1.24 -20.79
N PRO A 158 -2.37 1.99 -21.64
CA PRO A 158 -1.77 2.90 -22.61
C PRO A 158 -0.85 3.89 -21.88
N LYS A 159 0.44 3.86 -22.21
CA LYS A 159 1.35 4.94 -21.87
C LYS A 159 0.78 6.17 -22.55
N HIS A 160 0.51 7.25 -21.80
CA HIS A 160 0.22 8.54 -22.43
C HIS A 160 1.38 8.83 -23.39
N GLN A 161 1.14 8.58 -24.67
CA GLN A 161 2.00 8.99 -25.75
C GLN A 161 1.95 10.50 -25.67
N VAL A 162 3.04 11.09 -25.20
CA VAL A 162 3.22 12.54 -25.23
C VAL A 162 3.02 12.90 -26.69
N LEU A 163 1.92 13.59 -26.99
CA LEU A 163 1.67 14.09 -28.35
C LEU A 163 2.91 14.89 -28.73
N PRO A 164 3.57 14.61 -29.87
CA PRO A 164 4.68 15.42 -30.29
C PRO A 164 4.15 16.85 -30.41
N SER A 165 4.74 17.75 -29.63
CA SER A 165 4.52 19.18 -29.75
C SER A 165 4.73 19.55 -31.21
N PHE A 166 3.66 19.96 -31.90
CA PHE A 166 3.73 20.51 -33.24
C PHE A 166 4.61 21.76 -33.22
N SER A 167 5.90 21.58 -33.48
CA SER A 167 6.81 22.66 -33.84
C SER A 167 6.34 23.23 -35.17
N HIS A 168 5.76 24.43 -35.14
CA HIS A 168 5.49 25.21 -36.34
C HIS A 168 6.81 25.47 -37.08
N PRO A 169 6.89 25.22 -38.40
CA PRO A 169 8.06 25.60 -39.17
C PRO A 169 8.14 27.12 -39.23
N ARG A 170 9.32 27.67 -38.91
CA ARG A 170 9.66 29.06 -39.21
C ARG A 170 9.74 29.20 -40.73
N GLU A 171 8.77 29.88 -41.33
CA GLU A 171 8.96 30.45 -42.65
C GLU A 171 10.05 31.53 -42.55
N GLY A 172 11.20 31.25 -43.16
CA GLY A 172 12.13 32.30 -43.56
C GLY A 172 11.51 33.03 -44.74
N LYS A 173 11.36 34.35 -44.61
CA LYS A 173 11.21 35.24 -45.76
C LYS A 173 12.51 36.01 -45.90
N GLU A 174 13.00 35.97 -47.14
CA GLU A 174 14.10 36.75 -47.71
C GLU A 174 13.92 38.26 -47.51
#